data_AF-A0ABD5VWJ8-F1
#
_entry.id   AF-A0ABD5VWJ8-F1
#
_cell.length_a   1.000
_cell.length_b   1.000
_cell.length_c   1.000
_cell.angle_alpha   90.00
_cell.angle_beta   90.00
_cell.angle_gamma   90.00
#
_symmetry.space_group_name_H-M   'P 1'
#
loop_
_entity.id
_entity.type
_entity.pdbx_description
1 polymer ?
#
loop_
_entity_poly.entity_id
_entity_poly.type
_entity_poly.pdbx_seq_one_letter_code
_entity_poly.pdbx_strand_id
1 'polypeptide(L)'
;MAACRDSPEEVTYFASELRLNYGMGRVQGGDWDRGGSHRRMRESTLYRSLEQYFLNDVPWEETGLYERAAQQIKTTGQFRGYEILDAFRQVRCEYIDDLYRSISETGYRPNAAAGHEQATDNAFESTYANHLEPLVLVGRDGDIFLTEGSHRFTIASLLELESIPVNVLCRHVEWQQIRDRIAVASGDTFPEDLDAYHGHPDLSDITSC
;
A
#
# COMPACT_ATOMS: atom_id res chain seq x y z
N MET A 1 -6.42 13.28 -11.30
CA MET A 1 -5.42 12.47 -10.56
C MET A 1 -6.00 11.07 -10.52
N ALA A 2 -5.33 10.07 -11.10
CA ALA A 2 -5.93 8.73 -11.23
C ALA A 2 -5.97 8.05 -9.85
N ALA A 3 -7.12 8.07 -9.22
CA ALA A 3 -7.44 7.26 -8.06
C ALA A 3 -8.26 6.07 -8.56
N CYS A 4 -7.79 4.85 -8.33
CA CYS A 4 -8.56 3.63 -8.55
C CYS A 4 -8.97 3.06 -7.19
N ARG A 5 -9.96 2.17 -7.20
CA ARG A 5 -10.34 1.37 -6.04
C ARG A 5 -9.87 -0.04 -6.32
N ASP A 6 -9.06 -0.57 -5.41
CA ASP A 6 -8.56 -1.94 -5.50
C ASP A 6 -9.06 -2.72 -4.29
N SER A 7 -9.32 -4.02 -4.49
CA SER A 7 -9.56 -4.92 -3.36
C SER A 7 -8.23 -5.20 -2.65
N PRO A 8 -8.16 -5.04 -1.31
CA PRO A 8 -6.98 -5.43 -0.55
C PRO A 8 -6.52 -6.87 -0.83
N GLU A 9 -7.46 -7.76 -1.15
CA GLU A 9 -7.17 -9.17 -1.45
C GLU A 9 -6.41 -9.37 -2.76
N GLU A 10 -6.60 -8.49 -3.74
CA GLU A 10 -5.97 -8.55 -5.08
C GLU A 10 -4.51 -8.10 -5.08
N VAL A 11 -4.08 -7.32 -4.08
CA VAL A 11 -2.68 -6.86 -3.98
C VAL A 11 -1.81 -7.93 -3.35
N THR A 12 -0.97 -8.55 -4.18
CA THR A 12 -0.18 -9.72 -3.78
C THR A 12 1.22 -9.37 -3.28
N TYR A 13 1.79 -8.25 -3.75
CA TYR A 13 3.23 -7.97 -3.60
C TYR A 13 3.53 -6.61 -2.95
N PHE A 14 4.70 -6.50 -2.32
CA PHE A 14 5.30 -5.26 -1.80
C PHE A 14 6.59 -4.93 -2.56
N ALA A 15 6.74 -3.67 -3.00
CA ALA A 15 7.89 -3.20 -3.78
C ALA A 15 8.63 -2.04 -3.09
N SER A 16 9.96 -2.14 -2.99
CA SER A 16 10.83 -1.16 -2.32
C SER A 16 11.81 -0.43 -3.25
N GLU A 17 11.92 -0.82 -4.51
CA GLU A 17 12.94 -0.27 -5.43
C GLU A 17 12.56 1.10 -6.00
N LEU A 18 11.27 1.40 -6.10
CA LEU A 18 10.80 2.69 -6.61
C LEU A 18 10.70 3.71 -5.48
N ARG A 19 11.45 4.81 -5.62
CA ARG A 19 11.47 5.89 -4.63
C ARG A 19 10.42 6.95 -4.95
N LEU A 20 9.79 7.47 -3.89
CA LEU A 20 8.69 8.45 -3.94
C LEU A 20 9.07 9.83 -4.52
N ASN A 21 10.37 10.13 -4.65
CA ASN A 21 10.86 11.46 -4.99
C ASN A 21 10.75 11.85 -6.47
N TYR A 22 10.11 11.02 -7.31
CA TYR A 22 10.05 11.20 -8.77
C TYR A 22 8.65 11.41 -9.38
N GLY A 23 7.63 11.74 -8.58
CA GLY A 23 6.28 12.14 -9.05
C GLY A 23 5.29 10.97 -9.26
N MET A 24 3.99 11.29 -9.26
CA MET A 24 2.88 10.31 -9.40
C MET A 24 2.54 10.01 -10.86
N GLY A 25 1.99 8.82 -11.14
CA GLY A 25 1.54 8.41 -12.46
C GLY A 25 2.67 8.10 -13.45
N ARG A 26 3.83 7.69 -12.93
CA ARG A 26 5.01 7.41 -13.75
C ARG A 26 4.81 6.17 -14.63
N VAL A 27 5.48 6.15 -15.77
CA VAL A 27 5.65 4.94 -16.59
C VAL A 27 7.12 4.57 -16.58
N GLN A 28 7.47 3.37 -16.09
CA GLN A 28 8.86 2.90 -16.03
C GLN A 28 8.95 1.40 -16.36
N GLY A 29 9.76 1.06 -17.36
CA GLY A 29 10.17 -0.33 -17.58
C GLY A 29 11.23 -0.83 -16.60
N GLY A 30 11.86 -1.94 -16.93
CA GLY A 30 12.90 -2.58 -16.13
C GLY A 30 12.44 -3.92 -15.58
N ASP A 31 12.99 -4.32 -14.44
CA ASP A 31 12.72 -5.62 -13.81
C ASP A 31 12.24 -5.49 -12.35
N TRP A 32 11.77 -4.29 -11.95
CA TRP A 32 11.34 -4.00 -10.58
C TRP A 32 10.11 -4.81 -10.13
N ASP A 33 9.35 -5.33 -11.08
CA ASP A 33 8.19 -6.22 -10.90
C ASP A 33 8.56 -7.71 -11.00
N ARG A 34 9.84 -8.07 -11.19
CA ARG A 34 10.30 -9.46 -11.30
C ARG A 34 10.83 -10.02 -9.98
N GLY A 35 10.84 -11.35 -9.90
CA GLY A 35 11.28 -12.11 -8.74
C GLY A 35 12.65 -11.68 -8.23
N GLY A 36 12.72 -11.35 -6.94
CA GLY A 36 13.91 -10.82 -6.27
C GLY A 36 13.79 -9.35 -5.87
N SER A 37 12.96 -8.57 -6.56
CA SER A 37 12.76 -7.13 -6.32
C SER A 37 11.52 -6.79 -5.48
N HIS A 38 10.67 -7.80 -5.22
CA HIS A 38 9.45 -7.67 -4.41
C HIS A 38 9.29 -8.88 -3.48
N ARG A 39 8.39 -8.75 -2.49
CA ARG A 39 8.02 -9.82 -1.55
C ARG A 39 6.52 -9.93 -1.46
N ARG A 40 6.00 -11.10 -1.10
CA ARG A 40 4.56 -11.25 -0.81
C ARG A 40 4.18 -10.37 0.36
N MET A 41 3.11 -9.60 0.18
CA MET A 41 2.62 -8.64 1.17
C MET A 41 2.29 -9.34 2.51
N ARG A 42 1.57 -10.47 2.44
CA ARG A 42 1.19 -11.32 3.58
C ARG A 42 2.37 -12.02 4.28
N GLU A 43 3.54 -12.04 3.65
CA GLU A 43 4.77 -12.57 4.25
C GLU A 43 5.64 -11.49 4.89
N SER A 44 5.26 -10.21 4.79
CA SER A 44 6.00 -9.11 5.39
C SER A 44 5.94 -9.16 6.93
N THR A 45 7.01 -8.69 7.57
CA THR A 45 7.07 -8.57 9.04
C THR A 45 5.90 -7.73 9.57
N LEU A 46 5.53 -6.66 8.86
CA LEU A 46 4.41 -5.81 9.25
C LEU A 46 3.09 -6.59 9.24
N TYR A 47 2.78 -7.27 8.14
CA TYR A 47 1.53 -8.03 8.02
C TYR A 47 1.37 -9.05 9.12
N ARG A 48 2.37 -9.92 9.28
CA ARG A 48 2.35 -10.98 10.30
C ARG A 48 2.26 -10.42 11.72
N SER A 49 2.89 -9.28 12.00
CA SER A 49 2.83 -8.67 13.33
C SER A 49 1.46 -8.09 13.64
N LEU A 50 0.81 -7.47 12.65
CA LEU A 50 -0.54 -6.95 12.80
C LEU A 50 -1.55 -8.10 12.92
N GLU A 51 -1.40 -9.17 12.15
CA GLU A 51 -2.20 -10.39 12.26
C GLU A 51 -2.04 -11.05 13.65
N GLN A 52 -0.80 -11.20 14.12
CA GLN A 52 -0.49 -11.70 15.47
C GLN A 52 -1.19 -10.86 16.55
N TYR A 53 -1.04 -9.54 16.48
CA TYR A 53 -1.56 -8.64 17.49
C TYR A 53 -3.09 -8.57 17.49
N PHE A 54 -3.71 -8.31 16.33
CA PHE A 54 -5.14 -8.05 16.25
C PHE A 54 -6.01 -9.29 16.17
N LEU A 55 -5.51 -10.40 15.61
CA LEU A 55 -6.31 -11.61 15.38
C LEU A 55 -5.91 -12.78 16.28
N ASN A 56 -4.73 -12.75 16.92
CA ASN A 56 -4.21 -13.87 17.71
C ASN A 56 -3.81 -13.51 19.15
N ASP A 57 -4.23 -12.34 19.65
CA ASP A 57 -4.00 -11.86 21.03
C ASP A 57 -2.52 -11.86 21.47
N VAL A 58 -1.58 -11.72 20.53
CA VAL A 58 -0.15 -11.64 20.83
C VAL A 58 0.19 -10.20 21.25
N PRO A 59 0.79 -9.94 22.41
CA PRO A 59 1.15 -8.58 22.81
C PRO A 59 2.20 -7.98 21.86
N TRP A 60 2.17 -6.66 21.68
CA TRP A 60 3.07 -5.95 20.76
C TRP A 60 4.54 -6.33 20.97
N GLU A 61 4.96 -6.44 22.22
CA GLU A 61 6.31 -6.77 22.67
C GLU A 61 6.82 -8.13 22.18
N GLU A 62 5.92 -9.04 21.81
CA GLU A 62 6.22 -10.37 21.28
C GLU A 62 6.07 -10.46 19.75
N THR A 63 5.65 -9.38 19.09
CA THR A 63 5.50 -9.35 17.63
C THR A 63 6.85 -9.15 16.90
N GLY A 64 6.93 -9.66 15.67
CA GLY A 64 8.12 -9.49 14.84
C GLY A 64 8.45 -8.03 14.48
N LEU A 65 7.46 -7.14 14.44
CA LEU A 65 7.63 -5.71 14.19
C LEU A 65 8.35 -5.05 15.36
N TYR A 66 7.95 -5.39 16.59
CA TYR A 66 8.56 -4.86 17.80
C TYR A 66 9.98 -5.36 17.99
N GLU A 67 10.21 -6.67 17.78
CA GLU A 67 11.56 -7.25 17.81
C GLU A 67 12.47 -6.56 16.78
N ARG A 68 11.96 -6.34 15.56
CA ARG A 68 12.69 -5.63 14.51
C ARG A 68 13.00 -4.18 14.89
N ALA A 69 12.05 -3.47 15.48
CA ALA A 69 12.26 -2.11 15.97
C ALA A 69 13.34 -2.07 17.06
N ALA A 70 13.25 -2.96 18.06
CA ALA A 70 14.23 -3.08 19.14
C ALA A 70 15.64 -3.35 18.59
N GLN A 71 15.78 -4.32 17.68
CA GLN A 71 17.06 -4.68 17.08
C GLN A 71 17.63 -3.55 16.22
N GLN A 72 16.79 -2.86 15.44
CA GLN A 72 17.25 -1.77 14.57
C GLN A 72 17.63 -0.51 15.38
N ILE A 73 16.87 -0.16 16.42
CA ILE A 73 17.24 0.92 17.34
C ILE A 73 18.58 0.62 18.01
N LYS A 74 18.75 -0.61 18.53
CA LYS A 74 19.99 -1.04 19.17
C LYS A 74 21.20 -0.98 18.23
N THR A 75 21.03 -1.29 16.94
CA THR A 75 22.15 -1.41 15.99
C THR A 75 22.44 -0.13 15.21
N THR A 76 21.41 0.64 14.87
CA THR A 76 21.52 1.81 13.99
C THR A 76 21.16 3.13 14.68
N GLY A 77 20.71 3.07 15.93
CA GLY A 77 20.32 4.23 16.75
C GLY A 77 18.86 4.66 16.57
N GLN A 78 18.17 4.20 15.52
CA GLN A 78 16.76 4.55 15.29
C GLN A 78 16.01 3.56 14.40
N PHE A 79 14.69 3.50 14.56
CA PHE A 79 13.76 2.82 13.67
C PHE A 79 12.64 3.76 13.27
N ARG A 80 12.58 4.16 11.99
CA ARG A 80 11.52 5.05 11.46
C ARG A 80 11.34 6.36 12.25
N GLY A 81 12.45 6.97 12.67
CA GLY A 81 12.47 8.20 13.46
C GLY A 81 12.35 7.98 14.97
N TYR A 82 12.11 6.75 15.44
CA TYR A 82 12.11 6.43 16.86
C TYR A 82 13.50 6.00 17.32
N GLU A 83 14.09 6.75 18.25
CA GLU A 83 15.40 6.45 18.85
C GLU A 83 15.28 5.61 20.14
N ILE A 84 14.09 5.58 20.74
CA ILE A 84 13.82 4.89 22.00
C ILE A 84 12.69 3.88 21.77
N LEU A 85 12.90 2.64 22.21
CA LEU A 85 11.94 1.56 22.01
C LEU A 85 10.61 1.82 22.73
N ASP A 86 10.65 2.34 23.95
CA ASP A 86 9.44 2.72 24.70
C ASP A 86 8.64 3.80 23.97
N ALA A 87 9.30 4.75 23.32
CA ALA A 87 8.62 5.76 22.50
C ALA A 87 7.97 5.14 21.26
N PHE A 88 8.64 4.16 20.63
CA PHE A 88 8.01 3.38 19.56
C PHE A 88 6.76 2.64 20.06
N ARG A 89 6.83 2.01 21.25
CA ARG A 89 5.69 1.31 21.85
C ARG A 89 4.50 2.24 22.15
N GLN A 90 4.76 3.36 22.82
CA GLN A 90 3.72 4.26 23.32
C GLN A 90 3.16 5.17 22.22
N VAL A 91 3.94 5.51 21.20
CA VAL A 91 3.45 6.41 20.16
C VAL A 91 3.05 5.63 18.92
N ARG A 92 3.93 4.77 18.40
CA ARG A 92 3.68 4.12 17.11
C ARG A 92 2.67 2.99 17.21
N CYS A 93 2.82 2.10 18.20
CA CYS A 93 1.87 1.00 18.36
C CYS A 93 0.49 1.51 18.77
N GLU A 94 0.39 2.49 19.69
CA GLU A 94 -0.90 3.10 20.05
C GLU A 94 -1.58 3.77 18.85
N TYR A 95 -0.84 4.48 18.00
CA TYR A 95 -1.38 5.02 16.75
C TYR A 95 -1.95 3.91 15.84
N ILE A 96 -1.27 2.77 15.76
CA ILE A 96 -1.75 1.62 14.95
C ILE A 96 -3.01 1.03 15.57
N ASP A 97 -3.09 0.93 16.90
CA ASP A 97 -4.27 0.44 17.64
C ASP A 97 -5.49 1.35 17.37
N ASP A 98 -5.29 2.67 17.41
CA ASP A 98 -6.34 3.65 17.12
C ASP A 98 -6.75 3.62 15.64
N LEU A 99 -5.79 3.45 14.72
CA LEU A 99 -6.08 3.30 13.29
C LEU A 99 -6.90 2.03 13.02
N TYR A 100 -6.55 0.90 13.65
CA TYR A 100 -7.32 -0.34 13.55
C TYR A 100 -8.75 -0.15 14.06
N ARG A 101 -8.91 0.42 15.25
CA ARG A 101 -10.22 0.72 15.84
C ARG A 101 -11.06 1.62 14.95
N SER A 102 -10.47 2.69 14.42
CA SER A 102 -11.19 3.62 13.54
C SER A 102 -11.70 2.95 12.25
N ILE A 103 -10.87 2.10 11.63
CA ILE A 103 -11.23 1.42 10.38
C ILE A 103 -12.23 0.29 10.65
N SER A 104 -12.10 -0.44 11.75
CA SER A 104 -13.05 -1.51 12.11
C SER A 104 -14.44 -0.97 12.47
N GLU A 105 -14.51 0.17 13.16
CA GLU A 105 -15.78 0.77 13.58
C GLU A 105 -16.49 1.52 12.45
N THR A 106 -15.73 2.20 11.57
CA THR A 106 -16.33 3.14 10.61
C THR A 106 -15.98 2.88 9.15
N GLY A 107 -15.27 1.79 8.87
CA GLY A 107 -14.74 1.49 7.55
C GLY A 107 -13.56 2.37 7.16
N TYR A 108 -13.05 2.15 5.96
CA TYR A 108 -11.95 2.97 5.41
C TYR A 108 -12.44 4.38 5.06
N ARG A 109 -11.77 5.41 5.60
CA ARG A 109 -12.04 6.81 5.28
C ARG A 109 -10.98 7.36 4.32
N PRO A 110 -11.36 7.79 3.11
CA PRO A 110 -10.43 8.40 2.16
C PRO A 110 -9.81 9.68 2.73
N ASN A 111 -8.51 9.86 2.51
CA ASN A 111 -7.76 11.06 2.89
C ASN A 111 -8.33 12.34 2.25
N ALA A 112 -8.94 12.25 1.07
CA ALA A 112 -9.59 13.40 0.44
C ALA A 112 -10.82 13.91 1.22
N ALA A 113 -11.44 13.06 2.04
CA ALA A 113 -12.62 13.37 2.84
C ALA A 113 -12.30 13.65 4.31
N ALA A 114 -11.16 13.15 4.80
CA ALA A 114 -10.71 13.32 6.18
C ALA A 114 -9.60 14.38 6.24
N GLY A 115 -9.88 15.53 6.87
CA GLY A 115 -8.82 16.42 7.33
C GLY A 115 -8.01 15.69 8.39
N HIS A 116 -6.93 15.01 8.00
CA HIS A 116 -6.13 14.20 8.92
C HIS A 116 -5.35 15.09 9.89
N GLU A 117 -5.64 14.95 11.18
CA GLU A 117 -4.75 15.42 12.25
C GLU A 117 -3.54 14.48 12.33
N GLN A 118 -2.33 15.04 12.24
CA GLN A 118 -1.10 14.28 12.24
C GLN A 118 -0.79 13.72 13.63
N ALA A 119 -0.34 12.47 13.68
CA ALA A 119 0.29 11.93 14.88
C ALA A 119 1.72 12.50 14.99
N THR A 120 1.87 13.59 15.75
CA THR A 120 3.14 14.13 16.31
C THR A 120 4.13 14.79 15.34
N ASP A 121 5.14 15.49 15.89
CA ASP A 121 6.28 16.15 15.21
C ASP A 121 7.31 15.17 14.62
N ASN A 122 6.92 13.97 14.18
CA ASN A 122 7.83 13.04 13.51
C ASN A 122 7.86 13.31 11.99
N ALA A 123 9.04 13.62 11.44
CA ALA A 123 9.25 13.86 10.01
C ALA A 123 8.81 12.67 9.12
N PHE A 124 8.88 11.43 9.63
CA PHE A 124 8.37 10.26 8.92
C PHE A 124 6.84 10.22 8.88
N GLU A 125 6.18 10.59 9.97
CA GLU A 125 4.71 10.60 10.10
C GLU A 125 4.08 11.83 9.44
N SER A 126 4.86 12.88 9.16
CA SER A 126 4.43 14.07 8.41
C SER A 126 4.87 14.06 6.93
N THR A 127 5.40 12.93 6.43
CA THR A 127 5.79 12.80 5.01
C THR A 127 4.57 13.03 4.10
N TYR A 128 4.76 13.77 2.99
CA TYR A 128 3.71 14.08 2.00
C TYR A 128 2.87 12.87 1.56
N ALA A 129 3.46 11.68 1.50
CA ALA A 129 2.77 10.43 1.18
C ALA A 129 1.63 10.08 2.16
N ASN A 130 1.65 10.58 3.40
CA ASN A 130 0.59 10.36 4.38
C ASN A 130 -0.68 11.18 4.08
N HIS A 131 -0.61 12.19 3.20
CA HIS A 131 -1.79 12.88 2.66
C HIS A 131 -2.40 12.16 1.45
N LEU A 132 -1.71 11.17 0.88
CA LEU A 132 -2.20 10.36 -0.23
C LEU A 132 -2.85 9.07 0.29
N GLU A 133 -3.69 8.45 -0.54
CA GLU A 133 -4.13 7.09 -0.29
C GLU A 133 -2.93 6.11 -0.36
N PRO A 134 -3.05 4.86 0.10
CA PRO A 134 -2.02 3.86 -0.12
C PRO A 134 -1.55 3.86 -1.56
N LEU A 135 -0.22 3.84 -1.74
CA LEU A 135 0.38 3.94 -3.06
C LEU A 135 0.63 2.54 -3.61
N VAL A 136 0.20 2.34 -4.84
CA VAL A 136 0.39 1.08 -5.56
C VAL A 136 1.19 1.30 -6.85
N LEU A 137 1.80 0.21 -7.31
CA LEU A 137 2.43 0.09 -8.62
C LEU A 137 1.68 -0.96 -9.42
N VAL A 138 1.71 -0.84 -10.74
CA VAL A 138 1.13 -1.85 -11.64
C VAL A 138 2.24 -2.44 -12.49
N GLY A 139 2.53 -3.73 -12.29
CA GLY A 139 3.56 -4.49 -12.99
C GLY A 139 3.25 -4.70 -14.46
N ARG A 140 4.18 -5.30 -15.21
CA ARG A 140 4.07 -5.48 -16.67
C ARG A 140 2.83 -6.26 -17.11
N ASP A 141 2.38 -7.18 -16.26
CA ASP A 141 1.26 -8.09 -16.51
C ASP A 141 -0.02 -7.65 -15.76
N GLY A 142 -0.05 -6.43 -15.21
CA GLY A 142 -1.19 -5.91 -14.44
C GLY A 142 -1.14 -6.17 -12.93
N ASP A 143 -0.25 -7.04 -12.45
CA ASP A 143 -0.09 -7.30 -11.01
C ASP A 143 0.03 -6.01 -10.19
N ILE A 144 -0.69 -5.92 -9.07
CA ILE A 144 -0.70 -4.75 -8.20
C ILE A 144 0.27 -4.95 -7.03
N PHE A 145 1.14 -3.96 -6.84
CA PHE A 145 2.18 -3.96 -5.82
C PHE A 145 1.96 -2.78 -4.85
N LEU A 146 1.84 -3.06 -3.57
CA LEU A 146 1.87 -2.03 -2.54
C LEU A 146 3.28 -1.47 -2.40
N THR A 147 3.43 -0.14 -2.35
CA THR A 147 4.73 0.51 -2.08
C THR A 147 4.71 1.40 -0.84
N GLU A 148 3.60 2.10 -0.57
CA GLU A 148 3.44 2.94 0.62
C GLU A 148 2.04 2.86 1.22
N GLY A 149 1.90 3.31 2.47
CA GLY A 149 0.63 3.25 3.20
C GLY A 149 0.36 1.87 3.80
N SER A 150 1.42 1.08 4.07
CA SER A 150 1.28 -0.34 4.40
C SER A 150 0.47 -0.65 5.65
N HIS A 151 0.41 0.25 6.63
CA HIS A 151 -0.42 0.05 7.83
C HIS A 151 -1.91 0.11 7.48
N ARG A 152 -2.36 1.20 6.83
CA ARG A 152 -3.74 1.39 6.36
C ARG A 152 -4.18 0.24 5.46
N PHE A 153 -3.32 -0.15 4.51
CA PHE A 153 -3.60 -1.24 3.59
C PHE A 153 -3.71 -2.59 4.32
N THR A 154 -2.76 -2.90 5.21
CA THR A 154 -2.78 -4.17 5.96
C THR A 154 -3.99 -4.26 6.87
N ILE A 155 -4.32 -3.19 7.59
CA ILE A 155 -5.50 -3.16 8.47
C ILE A 155 -6.77 -3.39 7.66
N ALA A 156 -6.91 -2.73 6.49
CA ALA A 156 -8.04 -2.97 5.60
C ALA A 156 -8.14 -4.42 5.12
N SER A 157 -7.00 -5.07 4.82
CA SER A 157 -6.96 -6.50 4.47
C SER A 157 -7.34 -7.40 5.65
N LEU A 158 -6.80 -7.17 6.85
CA LEU A 158 -7.14 -7.97 8.04
C LEU A 158 -8.61 -7.86 8.46
N LEU A 159 -9.24 -6.72 8.13
CA LEU A 159 -10.66 -6.47 8.36
C LEU A 159 -11.54 -6.92 7.18
N GLU A 160 -10.97 -7.58 6.17
CA GLU A 160 -11.68 -8.13 5.01
C GLU A 160 -12.52 -7.07 4.26
N LEU A 161 -12.03 -5.83 4.19
CA LEU A 161 -12.72 -4.78 3.43
C LEU A 161 -12.70 -5.11 1.94
N GLU A 162 -13.85 -4.96 1.27
CA GLU A 162 -14.01 -5.31 -0.15
C GLU A 162 -13.10 -4.47 -1.05
N SER A 163 -13.02 -3.15 -0.82
CA SER A 163 -12.15 -2.24 -1.58
C SER A 163 -11.75 -1.02 -0.77
N ILE A 164 -10.56 -0.48 -1.08
CA ILE A 164 -10.09 0.81 -0.58
C ILE A 164 -9.60 1.69 -1.75
N PRO A 165 -9.69 3.02 -1.65
CA PRO A 165 -9.05 3.88 -2.63
C PRO A 165 -7.53 3.76 -2.54
N VAL A 166 -6.86 3.82 -3.68
CA VAL A 166 -5.40 3.86 -3.78
C VAL A 166 -4.97 4.88 -4.82
N ASN A 167 -3.70 5.29 -4.77
CA ASN A 167 -3.09 6.09 -5.83
C ASN A 167 -2.02 5.28 -6.57
N VAL A 168 -2.12 5.25 -7.90
CA VAL A 168 -1.12 4.59 -8.75
C VAL A 168 0.12 5.48 -8.89
N LEU A 169 1.21 5.08 -8.25
CA LEU A 169 2.48 5.80 -8.30
C LEU A 169 3.22 5.52 -9.61
N CYS A 170 3.31 4.27 -10.03
CA CYS A 170 4.02 3.87 -11.25
C CYS A 170 3.30 2.72 -11.96
N ARG A 171 3.30 2.75 -13.28
CA ARG A 171 2.94 1.64 -14.15
C ARG A 171 4.18 1.14 -14.88
N HIS A 172 4.24 -0.15 -15.15
CA HIS A 172 5.24 -0.70 -16.05
C HIS A 172 4.95 -0.24 -17.48
N VAL A 173 5.99 -0.08 -18.31
CA VAL A 173 5.81 0.43 -19.68
C VAL A 173 4.99 -0.52 -20.56
N GLU A 174 5.19 -1.83 -20.42
CA GLU A 174 4.39 -2.88 -21.04
C GLU A 174 2.91 -2.81 -20.63
N TRP A 175 2.62 -2.58 -19.35
CA TRP A 175 1.23 -2.39 -18.89
C TRP A 175 0.61 -1.12 -19.45
N GLN A 176 1.36 -0.01 -19.48
CA GLN A 176 0.87 1.22 -20.08
C GLN A 176 0.56 1.04 -21.58
N GLN A 177 1.34 0.24 -22.31
CA GLN A 177 1.04 -0.10 -23.71
C GLN A 177 -0.28 -0.88 -23.83
N ILE A 178 -0.59 -1.78 -22.89
CA ILE A 178 -1.89 -2.47 -22.82
C ILE A 178 -3.02 -1.45 -22.60
N ARG A 179 -2.88 -0.55 -21.62
CA ARG A 179 -3.87 0.52 -21.36
C ARG A 179 -4.09 1.41 -22.58
N ASP A 180 -3.03 1.82 -23.27
CA ASP A 180 -3.11 2.69 -24.45
C ASP A 180 -3.85 1.99 -25.61
N ARG A 181 -3.60 0.68 -25.81
CA ARG A 181 -4.34 -0.13 -26.80
C ARG A 181 -5.83 -0.18 -26.49
N ILE A 182 -6.20 -0.37 -25.22
CA ILE A 182 -7.60 -0.41 -24.77
C ILE A 182 -8.26 0.96 -24.92
N ALA A 183 -7.56 2.04 -24.53
CA ALA A 183 -8.05 3.40 -24.65
C ALA A 183 -8.31 3.81 -26.12
N VAL A 184 -7.49 3.34 -27.06
CA VAL A 184 -7.72 3.56 -28.50
C VAL A 184 -8.85 2.68 -29.05
N ALA A 185 -8.98 1.46 -28.54
CA ALA A 185 -10.08 0.54 -28.88
C ALA A 185 -11.43 0.97 -28.28
N SER A 186 -11.46 2.03 -27.46
CA SER A 186 -12.65 2.54 -26.80
C SER A 186 -13.66 3.08 -27.82
N GLY A 187 -14.47 2.14 -28.30
CA GLY A 187 -15.52 2.22 -29.31
C GLY A 187 -16.18 0.84 -29.37
N ASP A 188 -17.09 0.60 -28.43
CA ASP A 188 -17.97 -0.56 -28.25
C ASP A 188 -17.38 -1.98 -28.12
N THR A 189 -16.07 -2.21 -28.35
CA THR A 189 -15.50 -3.56 -28.28
C THR A 189 -14.15 -3.61 -27.59
N PHE A 190 -14.09 -4.33 -26.46
CA PHE A 190 -12.85 -4.64 -25.76
C PHE A 190 -12.02 -5.63 -26.63
N PRO A 191 -10.69 -5.42 -26.82
CA PRO A 191 -9.89 -6.31 -27.65
C PRO A 191 -9.90 -7.75 -27.14
N GLU A 192 -10.30 -8.71 -27.97
CA GLU A 192 -10.40 -10.14 -27.59
C GLU A 192 -9.07 -10.70 -27.06
N ASP A 193 -7.93 -10.25 -27.60
CA ASP A 193 -6.61 -10.70 -27.15
C ASP A 193 -6.21 -10.17 -25.77
N LEU A 194 -6.95 -9.21 -25.23
CA LEU A 194 -6.73 -8.60 -23.93
C LEU A 194 -7.80 -8.96 -22.90
N ASP A 195 -8.79 -9.80 -23.24
CA ASP A 195 -9.96 -10.13 -22.40
C ASP A 195 -9.59 -10.58 -20.98
N ALA A 196 -8.41 -11.18 -20.81
CA ALA A 196 -7.85 -11.52 -19.49
C ALA A 196 -7.70 -10.34 -18.53
N TYR A 197 -7.62 -9.10 -19.05
CA TYR A 197 -7.54 -7.87 -18.27
C TYR A 197 -8.90 -7.17 -18.13
N HIS A 198 -9.98 -7.73 -18.66
CA HIS A 198 -11.31 -7.17 -18.52
C HIS A 198 -11.68 -7.06 -17.04
N GLY A 199 -12.09 -5.87 -16.60
CA GLY A 199 -12.41 -5.60 -15.19
C GLY A 199 -11.20 -5.31 -14.30
N HIS A 200 -9.98 -5.28 -14.84
CA HIS A 200 -8.80 -4.88 -14.07
C HIS A 200 -9.00 -3.47 -13.47
N PRO A 201 -8.76 -3.24 -12.17
CA PRO A 201 -9.18 -2.00 -11.52
C PRO A 201 -8.43 -0.76 -12.04
N ASP A 202 -7.18 -0.91 -12.48
CA ASP A 202 -6.40 0.15 -13.16
C ASP A 202 -6.88 0.52 -14.58
N LEU A 203 -7.89 -0.18 -15.12
CA LEU A 203 -8.53 0.16 -16.40
C LEU A 203 -9.86 0.91 -16.22
N SER A 204 -10.38 0.98 -14.99
CA SER A 204 -11.72 1.52 -14.71
C SER A 204 -11.92 2.96 -15.21
N ASP A 205 -10.86 3.77 -15.29
CA ASP A 205 -10.91 5.15 -15.79
C ASP A 205 -11.01 5.25 -17.32
N ILE A 206 -10.69 4.18 -18.05
CA ILE A 206 -10.68 4.15 -19.52
C ILE A 206 -11.69 3.16 -20.12
N THR A 207 -12.24 2.25 -19.33
CA THR A 207 -13.28 1.30 -19.76
C THR A 207 -14.68 1.62 -19.26
N SER A 208 -14.82 2.54 -18.28
CA SER A 208 -16.14 2.96 -17.81
C SER A 208 -16.74 3.99 -18.76
N CYS A 209 -17.65 3.54 -19.63
CA CYS A 209 -18.67 4.35 -20.30
C CYS A 209 -20.04 4.09 -19.67
#